data_AF-A0A7W1NQP7-F1
#
_entry.id   AF-A0A7W1NQP7-F1
#
_cell.length_a   1.000
_cell.length_b   1.000
_cell.length_c   1.000
_cell.angle_alpha   90.00
_cell.angle_beta   90.00
_cell.angle_gamma   90.00
#
_symmetry.space_group_name_H-M   'P 1'
#
loop_
_entity.id
_entity.type
_entity.pdbx_description
1 polymer ?
#
loop_
_entity_poly.entity_id
_entity_poly.type
_entity_poly.pdbx_seq_one_letter_code
_entity_poly.pdbx_strand_id
1 'polypeptide(L)' 'MAKGKQHMTLAQAVEHLKTVEGVKPYKLPTLRKAVHVGKLPAKLIDAPVPYYQVTEADLIAWAAADNHKPGRKTE' A
#
# COMPACT_ATOMS: atom_id res chain seq x y z
N MET A 1 4.47 -5.40 22.64
CA MET A 1 4.91 -4.34 21.70
C MET A 1 3.74 -4.01 20.78
N ALA A 2 2.95 -2.97 21.09
CA ALA A 2 1.89 -2.52 20.20
C ALA A 2 2.53 -1.81 19.01
N LYS A 3 3.01 -2.57 18.01
CA LYS A 3 3.39 -2.00 16.71
C LYS A 3 2.15 -1.27 16.19
N GLY A 4 2.21 0.06 16.24
CA GLY A 4 1.07 0.93 15.98
C GLY A 4 0.44 0.56 14.66
N LYS A 5 -0.86 0.27 14.68
CA LYS A 5 -1.70 0.29 13.49
C LYS A 5 -1.78 1.75 13.02
N GLN A 6 -0.73 2.22 12.36
CA GLN A 6 -0.77 3.52 11.70
C GLN A 6 -1.66 3.38 10.47
N HIS A 7 -2.90 3.83 10.62
CA HIS A 7 -3.83 4.00 9.51
C HIS A 7 -3.42 5.25 8.75
N MET A 8 -3.20 5.11 7.45
CA MET A 8 -2.79 6.20 6.58
C MET A 8 -3.67 6.23 5.34
N THR A 9 -3.87 7.42 4.79
CA THR A 9 -4.57 7.59 3.51
C THR A 9 -3.73 7.01 2.38
N LEU A 10 -4.35 6.72 1.24
CA LEU A 10 -3.61 6.27 0.05
C LEU A 10 -2.55 7.28 -0.41
N ALA A 11 -2.75 8.58 -0.18
CA ALA A 11 -1.76 9.61 -0.49
C ALA A 11 -0.54 9.52 0.42
N GLN A 12 -0.77 9.38 1.74
CA GLN A 12 0.31 9.16 2.71
C GLN A 12 1.04 7.84 2.46
N ALA A 13 0.33 6.79 2.05
CA ALA A 13 0.91 5.50 1.69
C ALA A 13 1.92 5.62 0.53
N VAL A 14 1.63 6.44 -0.49
CA VAL A 14 2.59 6.71 -1.59
C VAL A 14 3.87 7.34 -1.05
N GLU A 15 3.73 8.36 -0.21
CA GLU A 15 4.89 9.07 0.37
C GLU A 15 5.69 8.12 1.27
N HIS A 16 5.02 7.31 2.08
CA HIS A 16 5.65 6.33 2.95
C HIS A 16 6.43 5.28 2.14
N LEU A 17 5.85 4.74 1.06
CA LEU A 17 6.53 3.78 0.18
C LEU A 17 7.78 4.34 -0.51
N LYS A 18 7.92 5.67 -0.66
CA LYS A 18 9.16 6.28 -1.15
C LYS A 18 10.29 6.25 -0.11
N THR A 19 9.93 6.19 1.18
CA THR A 19 10.89 6.16 2.28
C THR A 19 11.29 4.75 2.72
N VAL A 20 10.51 3.73 2.32
CA VAL A 20 10.78 2.34 2.69
C VAL A 20 11.80 1.74 1.72
N GLU A 21 12.99 1.42 2.22
CA GLU A 21 14.01 0.72 1.46
C GLU A 21 13.57 -0.72 1.11
N GLY A 22 13.89 -1.17 -0.09
CA GLY A 22 13.54 -2.52 -0.57
C GLY A 22 12.13 -2.66 -1.13
N VAL A 23 11.35 -1.57 -1.17
CA VAL A 23 9.99 -1.54 -1.75
C VAL A 23 9.94 -0.56 -2.92
N LYS A 24 9.17 -0.89 -3.97
CA LYS A 24 9.01 0.01 -5.12
C LYS A 24 8.16 1.22 -4.72
N PRO A 25 8.51 2.44 -5.18
CA PRO A 25 7.68 3.62 -4.98
C PRO A 25 6.44 3.53 -5.88
N TYR A 26 5.37 2.93 -5.38
CA TYR A 26 4.12 2.80 -6.10
C TYR A 26 3.37 4.13 -6.19
N LYS A 27 2.80 4.42 -7.37
CA LYS A 27 1.97 5.61 -7.58
C LYS A 27 0.57 5.41 -7.01
N LEU A 28 -0.10 6.51 -6.65
CA LEU A 28 -1.48 6.54 -6.13
C LEU A 28 -2.49 5.72 -6.96
N PRO A 29 -2.49 5.75 -8.31
CA PRO A 29 -3.40 4.94 -9.12
C PRO A 29 -3.20 3.43 -8.91
N THR A 30 -1.97 3.00 -8.65
CA THR A 30 -1.63 1.59 -8.41
C THR A 30 -2.22 1.12 -7.08
N LEU A 31 -2.08 1.93 -6.04
CA LEU A 31 -2.66 1.67 -4.72
C LEU A 31 -4.19 1.67 -4.79
N ARG A 32 -4.80 2.64 -5.48
CA ARG A 32 -6.25 2.66 -5.72
C ARG A 32 -6.73 1.39 -6.43
N LYS A 33 -6.00 0.96 -7.47
CA LYS A 33 -6.32 -0.29 -8.17
C LYS A 33 -6.21 -1.48 -7.23
N ALA A 34 -5.13 -1.59 -6.46
CA ALA A 34 -4.91 -2.69 -5.52
C ALA A 34 -6.02 -2.80 -4.46
N VAL A 35 -6.49 -1.67 -3.93
CA VAL A 35 -7.65 -1.62 -3.03
C VAL A 35 -8.92 -2.04 -3.76
N HIS A 36 -9.17 -1.51 -4.95
CA HIS A 36 -10.38 -1.81 -5.72
C HIS A 36 -10.49 -3.29 -6.11
N VAL A 37 -9.37 -3.95 -6.43
CA VAL A 37 -9.34 -5.39 -6.73
C VAL A 37 -9.23 -6.27 -5.48
N GLY A 38 -9.27 -5.71 -4.27
CA GLY A 38 -9.20 -6.45 -3.01
C GLY A 38 -7.83 -7.03 -2.65
N LYS A 39 -6.76 -6.62 -3.33
CA LYS A 39 -5.37 -7.07 -3.04
C LYS A 39 -4.71 -6.32 -1.89
N LEU A 40 -5.11 -5.07 -1.66
CA LEU A 40 -4.63 -4.26 -0.56
C LEU A 40 -5.80 -4.02 0.41
N PRO A 41 -5.74 -4.56 1.65
CA PRO A 41 -6.74 -4.30 2.67
C PRO A 41 -6.86 -2.80 2.95
N ALA A 42 -8.05 -2.25 2.75
CA ALA A 42 -8.36 -0.87 3.06
C ALA A 42 -9.71 -0.76 3.75
N LYS A 43 -9.82 0.21 4.65
CA LYS A 43 -11.06 0.61 5.30
C LYS A 43 -11.60 1.85 4.61
N LEU A 44 -12.83 1.78 4.10
CA LEU A 44 -13.56 2.97 3.66
C LEU A 44 -13.99 3.76 4.89
N ILE A 45 -13.61 5.02 4.93
CA ILE A 45 -14.02 5.97 5.97
C ILE A 45 -15.14 6.82 5.40
N ASP A 46 -16.30 6.72 6.03
CA ASP A 46 -17.45 7.55 5.75
C ASP A 46 -17.22 8.92 6.39
N ALA A 47 -16.95 9.90 5.55
CA ALA A 47 -16.65 11.28 5.89
C ALA A 47 -17.31 12.16 4.81
N PRO A 48 -17.43 13.49 5.01
CA PRO A 48 -18.05 14.38 4.02
C PRO A 48 -17.50 14.21 2.59
N VAL A 49 -16.23 13.79 2.48
CA VAL A 49 -15.65 13.21 1.29
C VAL A 49 -15.12 11.81 1.65
N PRO A 50 -15.73 10.71 1.17
CA PRO A 50 -15.30 9.36 1.52
C PRO A 50 -13.87 9.07 1.05
N TYR A 51 -13.08 8.39 1.88
CA TYR A 51 -11.71 8.03 1.53
C TYR A 51 -11.30 6.66 2.07
N TYR A 52 -10.32 6.05 1.42
CA TYR A 52 -9.75 4.78 1.85
C TYR A 52 -8.54 4.99 2.76
N GLN A 53 -8.50 4.27 3.87
CA GLN A 53 -7.35 4.14 4.75
C GLN A 53 -6.77 2.73 4.67
N VAL A 54 -5.45 2.64 4.64
CA VAL A 54 -4.68 1.39 4.68
C VAL A 54 -3.83 1.37 5.95
N THR A 55 -3.45 0.19 6.43
CA THR A 55 -2.47 0.10 7.52
C THR A 55 -1.07 0.02 6.95
N GLU A 56 -0.07 0.54 7.68
CA GLU A 56 1.34 0.40 7.32
C GLU A 56 1.74 -1.07 7.12
N ALA A 57 1.27 -1.96 8.00
CA ALA A 57 1.58 -3.38 7.93
C ALA A 57 1.02 -4.03 6.66
N ASP A 58 -0.24 -3.77 6.32
CA ASP A 58 -0.87 -4.30 5.10
C ASP A 58 -0.22 -3.70 3.84
N LEU A 59 0.14 -2.42 3.89
CA LEU A 59 0.81 -1.71 2.80
C LEU A 59 2.20 -2.31 2.51
N ILE A 60 3.03 -2.51 3.54
CA ILE A 60 4.36 -3.10 3.40
C ILE A 60 4.23 -4.57 3.00
N ALA A 61 3.31 -5.33 3.61
CA ALA A 61 3.09 -6.73 3.27
C ALA A 61 2.64 -6.89 1.81
N TRP A 62 1.69 -6.07 1.36
CA TRP A 62 1.26 -6.02 -0.04
C TRP A 62 2.43 -5.66 -0.95
N ALA A 63 3.17 -4.59 -0.64
CA ALA A 63 4.24 -4.10 -1.49
C ALA A 63 5.47 -5.03 -1.52
N ALA A 64 5.71 -5.82 -0.48
CA ALA A 64 6.73 -6.86 -0.42
C ALA A 64 6.27 -8.17 -1.08
N ALA A 65 4.98 -8.52 -0.97
CA ALA A 65 4.39 -9.68 -1.65
C ALA A 65 4.25 -9.46 -3.16
N ASP A 66 4.10 -8.20 -3.58
CA ASP A 66 4.07 -7.74 -4.96
C ASP A 66 5.50 -7.77 -5.56
N ASN A 67 6.03 -8.99 -5.69
CA ASN A 67 7.04 -9.37 -6.67
C ASN A 67 6.47 -9.15 -8.09
N HIS A 68 6.10 -7.91 -8.43
CA HIS A 68 6.13 -7.41 -9.81
C HIS A 68 7.61 -7.39 -10.25
N LYS A 69 8.24 -8.55 -10.35
CA LYS A 69 9.49 -8.74 -11.10
C LYS A 69 9.12 -8.48 -12.56
N PRO A 70 9.65 -7.43 -13.24
CA PRO A 70 10.02 -7.66 -14.64
C PRO A 70 10.96 -8.88 -14.60
N GLY A 71 10.60 -9.96 -15.28
CA GLY A 71 11.12 -11.30 -15.04
C GLY A 71 12.61 -11.34 -14.69
N ARG A 72 12.92 -11.78 -13.46
CA ARG A 72 14.26 -12.31 -13.19
C ARG A 72 14.29 -13.68 -13.86
N LYS A 73 14.73 -13.74 -15.12
CA LYS A 73 15.36 -14.95 -15.64
C LYS A 73 16.52 -15.22 -14.69
N THR A 74 16.35 -16.18 -13.78
CA THR A 74 17.48 -16.92 -13.26
C THR A 74 17.94 -17.78 -14.43
N GLU A 75 18.94 -17.28 -15.15
CA GLU A 75 19.87 -18.12 -15.90
C GLU A 75 20.68 -18.99 -14.92
#